data_AF-A0A2R7SQG5-F1
#
_entry.id   AF-A0A2R7SQG5-F1
#
_cell.length_a   1.000
_cell.length_b   1.000
_cell.length_c   1.000
_cell.angle_alpha   90.00
_cell.angle_beta   90.00
_cell.angle_gamma   90.00
#
_symmetry.space_group_name_H-M   'P 1'
#
loop_
_entity.id
_entity.type
_entity.pdbx_description
1 polymer ?
#
loop_
_entity_poly.entity_id
_entity_poly.type
_entity_poly.pdbx_seq_one_letter_code
_entity_poly.pdbx_strand_id
1 'polypeptide(L)'
;MQRRDWQPREALALSWAAAGGDSVVVQAHDGRAYAYAEIAAADTRADTRLPRELNIVWDASGSGATRDHAREFALLDALFAASRDLRVRLVVARDAAEPAQTFDVRGGDWLALRRVLEKLPYDGASSPAAWYAGLAAASRDGNALSLLFSDGLATWPDLGAAPPAGPVFTVNAATRADLPRLRRIAEADGARLIDLNQLATADALDALTRPGLRLVDLSAEGAEQLVAESIHPENGRLVIAARLTAPEARITLTLADAQGQRSQRRLVLKAPEPSPQPDDAALPLAARRWAELRVAELDADRQRNRSQIRRLGEEFRLLSAETSLIVLDELADYVRYEIVPPTAALRAAYQQQLGQSNARRQSGRDQQLESLVRRFADRQAWWARDFPKTAPPAPKAAPVPQVTAIAEARPPRPASQRSPAPFVPPPVLREPAPAAPAAPAPAIAPAMASMAAPALDSAAGVRASRKEDSRSAPTASIALRAWEPDAAYVRRLREASDADRYAIYLDERPGYLASTAFFIDAAEIFFARGQRELAVRVLSNLAEMELENRHILR
;
A
#
# COMPACT_ATOMS: atom_id res chain seq x y z
N MET A 1 6.27 -18.33 -39.10
CA MET A 1 6.37 -18.63 -37.66
C MET A 1 5.04 -18.26 -37.01
N GLN A 2 4.24 -19.24 -36.61
CA GLN A 2 3.03 -18.97 -35.83
C GLN A 2 3.43 -18.72 -34.38
N ARG A 3 3.04 -17.56 -33.85
CA ARG A 3 3.17 -17.22 -32.43
C ARG A 3 2.17 -18.11 -31.68
N ARG A 4 2.66 -19.11 -30.95
CA ARG A 4 1.84 -19.87 -30.01
C ARG A 4 1.80 -19.09 -28.71
N ASP A 5 0.63 -18.55 -28.39
CA ASP A 5 0.35 -17.92 -27.10
C ASP A 5 0.41 -18.99 -26.00
N TRP A 6 1.60 -19.18 -25.45
CA TRP A 6 1.83 -20.07 -24.33
C TRP A 6 1.48 -19.33 -23.04
N GLN A 7 0.44 -19.79 -22.35
CA GLN A 7 0.10 -19.36 -21.00
C GLN A 7 0.66 -20.38 -19.99
N PRO A 8 1.55 -19.99 -19.06
CA PRO A 8 1.97 -20.88 -17.99
C PRO A 8 0.78 -21.16 -17.07
N ARG A 9 0.38 -22.43 -16.97
CA ARG A 9 -0.65 -22.90 -16.03
C ARG A 9 -0.08 -23.26 -14.65
N GLU A 10 1.24 -23.25 -14.50
CA GLU A 10 1.94 -23.56 -13.25
C GLU A 10 3.09 -22.55 -13.06
N ALA A 11 3.34 -22.18 -11.80
CA ALA A 11 4.45 -21.32 -11.45
C ALA A 11 5.77 -22.02 -11.79
N LEU A 12 6.69 -21.32 -12.45
CA LEU A 12 8.03 -21.82 -12.70
C LEU A 12 8.78 -21.95 -11.38
N ALA A 13 8.82 -23.15 -10.82
CA ALA A 13 9.61 -23.47 -9.63
C ALA A 13 11.08 -23.66 -10.02
N LEU A 14 11.90 -22.63 -9.78
CA LEU A 14 13.35 -22.72 -9.91
C LEU A 14 13.94 -23.17 -8.56
N SER A 15 14.31 -24.44 -8.44
CA SER A 15 15.07 -24.94 -7.28
C SER A 15 16.56 -24.94 -7.61
N TRP A 16 17.34 -24.09 -6.94
CA TRP A 16 18.80 -24.15 -6.97
C TRP A 16 19.30 -24.87 -5.72
N ALA A 17 20.14 -25.90 -5.89
CA ALA A 17 20.91 -26.43 -4.79
C ALA A 17 21.99 -25.38 -4.43
N ALA A 18 21.90 -24.84 -3.23
CA ALA A 18 22.91 -23.98 -2.64
C ALA A 18 24.32 -24.58 -2.84
N ALA A 19 25.22 -23.88 -3.54
CA ALA A 19 26.63 -24.24 -3.59
C ALA A 19 27.17 -24.36 -2.15
N GLY A 20 27.89 -25.44 -1.83
CA GLY A 20 28.39 -25.66 -0.47
C GLY A 20 29.26 -24.50 0.01
N GLY A 21 29.03 -24.04 1.24
CA GLY A 21 29.81 -22.98 1.89
C GLY A 21 29.17 -21.59 1.90
N ASP A 22 29.92 -20.63 2.41
CA ASP A 22 29.50 -19.22 2.50
C ASP A 22 29.76 -18.49 1.18
N SER A 23 28.81 -17.66 0.78
CA SER A 23 28.97 -16.72 -0.33
C SER A 23 29.00 -15.30 0.24
N VAL A 24 30.02 -14.53 -0.13
CA VAL A 24 30.19 -13.16 0.35
C VAL A 24 30.56 -12.27 -0.83
N VAL A 25 29.82 -11.17 -0.97
CA VAL A 25 30.03 -10.15 -1.99
C VAL A 25 30.18 -8.81 -1.27
N VAL A 26 31.29 -8.11 -1.54
CA VAL A 26 31.52 -6.74 -1.04
C VAL A 26 31.77 -5.83 -2.24
N GLN A 27 31.00 -4.75 -2.36
CA GLN A 27 31.07 -3.83 -3.49
C GLN A 27 30.96 -2.38 -3.03
N ALA A 28 31.59 -1.47 -3.78
CA ALA A 28 31.48 -0.04 -3.55
C ALA A 28 30.31 0.56 -4.34
N HIS A 29 29.59 1.49 -3.72
CA HIS A 29 28.56 2.31 -4.34
C HIS A 29 28.57 3.70 -3.68
N ASP A 30 28.65 4.75 -4.48
CA ASP A 30 28.65 6.17 -4.08
C ASP A 30 29.64 6.48 -2.95
N GLY A 31 30.87 5.95 -3.07
CA GLY A 31 31.94 6.13 -2.10
C GLY A 31 31.78 5.34 -0.79
N ARG A 32 30.78 4.46 -0.70
CA ARG A 32 30.51 3.60 0.46
C ARG A 32 30.68 2.13 0.08
N ALA A 33 31.11 1.30 1.03
CA ALA A 33 31.25 -0.14 0.83
C ALA A 33 30.05 -0.87 1.45
N TYR A 34 29.45 -1.78 0.69
CA TYR A 34 28.33 -2.61 1.09
C TYR A 34 28.71 -4.07 1.01
N ALA A 35 28.28 -4.86 2.00
CA ALA A 35 28.47 -6.30 2.02
C ALA A 35 27.12 -7.01 2.00
N TYR A 36 27.11 -8.12 1.28
CA TYR A 36 26.03 -9.10 1.24
C TYR A 36 26.64 -10.49 1.44
N ALA A 37 26.13 -11.23 2.40
CA ALA A 37 26.62 -12.55 2.76
C ALA A 37 25.47 -13.55 2.86
N GLU A 38 25.60 -14.66 2.16
CA GLU A 38 24.77 -15.85 2.33
C GLU A 38 25.59 -16.92 3.04
N ILE A 39 25.22 -17.20 4.28
CA ILE A 39 26.01 -18.00 5.20
C ILE A 39 25.37 -19.37 5.31
N ALA A 40 26.10 -20.43 5.01
CA ALA A 40 25.58 -21.79 5.08
C ALA A 40 25.25 -22.17 6.54
N ALA A 41 23.98 -22.40 6.84
CA ALA A 41 23.49 -22.67 8.19
C ALA A 41 22.49 -23.83 8.12
N ALA A 42 22.96 -25.05 8.40
CA ALA A 42 22.10 -26.21 8.42
C ALA A 42 21.04 -26.07 9.53
N ASP A 43 19.76 -26.05 9.15
CA ASP A 43 18.63 -25.99 10.08
C ASP A 43 18.42 -27.38 10.72
N THR A 44 19.32 -27.75 11.64
CA THR A 44 19.18 -28.98 12.42
C THR A 44 18.08 -28.77 13.44
N ARG A 45 16.92 -29.39 13.19
CA ARG A 45 15.74 -29.28 14.07
C ARG A 45 15.77 -30.33 15.16
N ALA A 46 15.39 -29.93 16.37
CA ALA A 46 15.22 -30.85 17.48
C ALA A 46 13.97 -31.75 17.32
N ASP A 47 13.77 -32.58 18.35
CA ASP A 47 12.55 -33.36 18.52
C ASP A 47 11.32 -32.46 18.62
N THR A 48 10.21 -32.99 18.15
CA THR A 48 8.90 -32.34 18.15
C THR A 48 8.45 -31.98 19.57
N ARG A 49 8.03 -30.73 19.75
CA ARG A 49 7.40 -30.20 20.95
C ARG A 49 5.97 -29.82 20.61
N LEU A 50 5.02 -30.61 21.10
CA LEU A 50 3.59 -30.41 20.86
C LEU A 50 2.98 -29.56 21.99
N PRO A 51 2.17 -28.54 21.65
CA PRO A 51 1.51 -27.71 22.66
C PRO A 51 0.32 -28.42 23.32
N ARG A 52 0.00 -28.02 24.54
CA ARG A 52 -1.28 -28.36 25.21
C ARG A 52 -2.29 -27.21 25.16
N GLU A 53 -1.82 -26.00 24.88
CA GLU A 53 -2.64 -24.81 24.69
C GLU A 53 -2.29 -24.14 23.37
N LEU A 54 -3.31 -23.71 22.63
CA LEU A 54 -3.15 -23.03 21.35
C LEU A 54 -3.93 -21.72 21.36
N ASN A 55 -3.22 -20.60 21.28
CA ASN A 55 -3.82 -19.30 21.06
C ASN A 55 -3.87 -19.03 19.56
N ILE A 56 -5.05 -18.86 19.00
CA ILE A 56 -5.26 -18.48 17.60
C ILE A 56 -5.81 -17.07 17.59
N VAL A 57 -5.09 -16.18 16.92
CA VAL A 57 -5.67 -14.93 16.44
C VAL A 57 -5.98 -15.10 14.96
N TRP A 58 -7.25 -14.95 14.62
CA TRP A 58 -7.74 -15.07 13.26
C TRP A 58 -8.15 -13.70 12.74
N ASP A 59 -7.39 -13.17 11.79
CA ASP A 59 -7.74 -11.93 11.12
C ASP A 59 -8.96 -12.14 10.21
N ALA A 60 -10.06 -11.46 10.49
CA ALA A 60 -11.30 -11.56 9.73
C ALA A 60 -11.65 -10.25 9.03
N SER A 61 -10.65 -9.42 8.73
CA SER A 61 -10.78 -8.23 7.92
C SER A 61 -11.27 -8.53 6.49
N GLY A 62 -11.62 -7.48 5.75
CA GLY A 62 -12.06 -7.59 4.36
C GLY A 62 -11.05 -8.32 3.45
N SER A 63 -9.77 -7.99 3.53
CA SER A 63 -8.70 -8.63 2.75
C SER A 63 -8.53 -10.12 3.05
N GLY A 64 -8.77 -10.52 4.30
CA GLY A 64 -8.66 -11.89 4.79
C GLY A 64 -9.57 -12.89 4.06
N ALA A 65 -10.64 -12.43 3.39
CA ALA A 65 -11.58 -13.25 2.63
C ALA A 65 -10.95 -13.97 1.43
N THR A 66 -9.81 -13.46 0.93
CA THR A 66 -9.16 -13.97 -0.29
C THR A 66 -8.02 -14.94 -0.01
N ARG A 67 -7.77 -15.25 1.27
CA ARG A 67 -6.74 -16.22 1.68
C ARG A 67 -7.13 -17.63 1.29
N ASP A 68 -6.11 -18.47 1.05
CA ASP A 68 -6.31 -19.90 0.83
C ASP A 68 -6.59 -20.61 2.16
N HIS A 69 -7.85 -20.51 2.62
CA HIS A 69 -8.32 -21.15 3.86
C HIS A 69 -8.16 -22.68 3.84
N ALA A 70 -8.12 -23.31 2.67
CA ALA A 70 -7.88 -24.74 2.58
C ALA A 70 -6.47 -25.10 3.05
N ARG A 71 -5.45 -24.27 2.73
CA ARG A 71 -4.08 -24.46 3.27
C ARG A 71 -4.01 -24.19 4.76
N GLU A 72 -4.68 -23.14 5.25
CA GLU A 72 -4.73 -22.83 6.68
C GLU A 72 -5.38 -23.98 7.46
N PHE A 73 -6.49 -24.53 6.98
CA PHE A 73 -7.15 -25.68 7.57
C PHE A 73 -6.32 -26.96 7.46
N ALA A 74 -5.59 -27.18 6.38
CA ALA A 74 -4.69 -28.33 6.26
C ALA A 74 -3.55 -28.29 7.31
N LEU A 75 -3.00 -27.10 7.60
CA LEU A 75 -2.03 -26.91 8.68
C LEU A 75 -2.65 -27.23 10.05
N LEU A 76 -3.85 -26.71 10.31
CA LEU A 76 -4.57 -26.97 11.55
C LEU A 76 -4.94 -28.46 11.70
N ASP A 77 -5.43 -29.10 10.65
CA ASP A 77 -5.70 -30.55 10.60
C ASP A 77 -4.45 -31.33 11.00
N ALA A 78 -3.29 -31.00 10.43
CA ALA A 78 -2.02 -31.66 10.75
C ALA A 78 -1.58 -31.42 12.21
N LEU A 79 -1.71 -30.18 12.70
CA LEU A 79 -1.36 -29.81 14.07
C LEU A 79 -2.26 -30.51 15.11
N PHE A 80 -3.58 -30.50 14.91
CA PHE A 80 -4.52 -31.14 15.82
C PHE A 80 -4.41 -32.67 15.78
N ALA A 81 -4.13 -33.26 14.62
CA ALA A 81 -3.84 -34.70 14.51
C ALA A 81 -2.58 -35.11 15.29
N ALA A 82 -1.54 -34.26 15.28
CA ALA A 82 -0.30 -34.51 16.01
C ALA A 82 -0.46 -34.32 17.53
N SER A 83 -1.04 -33.19 17.97
CA SER A 83 -1.18 -32.85 19.39
C SER A 83 -2.27 -33.64 20.12
N ARG A 84 -3.29 -34.10 19.38
CA ARG A 84 -4.48 -34.84 19.85
C ARG A 84 -5.36 -34.11 20.87
N ASP A 85 -4.83 -33.81 22.04
CA ASP A 85 -5.59 -33.21 23.15
C ASP A 85 -5.00 -31.84 23.51
N LEU A 86 -5.74 -30.78 23.20
CA LEU A 86 -5.35 -29.41 23.55
C LEU A 86 -6.54 -28.48 23.72
N ARG A 87 -6.31 -27.39 24.47
CA ARG A 87 -7.26 -26.28 24.59
C ARG A 87 -6.91 -25.19 23.59
N VAL A 88 -7.90 -24.76 22.81
CA VAL A 88 -7.76 -23.67 21.85
C VAL A 88 -8.46 -22.44 22.36
N ARG A 89 -7.76 -21.31 22.38
CA ARG A 89 -8.31 -19.97 22.59
C ARG A 89 -8.31 -19.24 21.25
N LEU A 90 -9.48 -19.00 20.68
CA LEU A 90 -9.67 -18.24 19.45
C LEU A 90 -10.01 -16.78 19.79
N VAL A 91 -9.31 -15.84 19.18
CA VAL A 91 -9.68 -14.43 19.12
C VAL A 91 -9.82 -14.03 17.66
N VAL A 92 -10.99 -13.54 17.28
CA VAL A 92 -11.20 -12.96 15.95
C VAL A 92 -10.78 -11.50 16.01
N ALA A 93 -9.89 -11.08 15.12
CA ALA A 93 -9.41 -9.71 15.02
C ALA A 93 -9.89 -9.06 13.72
N ARG A 94 -10.32 -7.81 13.80
CA ARG A 94 -10.75 -6.96 12.68
C ARG A 94 -10.26 -5.53 12.94
N ASP A 95 -11.17 -4.55 12.92
CA ASP A 95 -10.99 -3.20 13.45
C ASP A 95 -10.73 -3.21 14.96
N ALA A 96 -11.35 -4.18 15.66
CA ALA A 96 -11.15 -4.49 17.07
C ALA A 96 -11.01 -6.01 17.30
N ALA A 97 -10.51 -6.40 18.47
CA ALA A 97 -10.47 -7.79 18.90
C ALA A 97 -11.81 -8.20 19.53
N GLU A 98 -12.39 -9.30 19.05
CA GLU A 98 -13.60 -9.88 19.64
C GLU A 98 -13.29 -10.64 20.94
N PRO A 99 -14.27 -10.85 21.82
CA PRO A 99 -14.08 -11.67 23.02
C PRO A 99 -13.55 -13.07 22.70
N ALA A 100 -12.60 -13.53 23.50
CA ALA A 100 -11.97 -14.83 23.29
C ALA A 100 -12.98 -15.98 23.46
N GLN A 101 -12.95 -16.92 22.51
CA GLN A 101 -13.73 -18.15 22.53
C GLN A 101 -12.80 -19.32 22.87
N THR A 102 -13.28 -20.27 23.68
CA THR A 102 -12.48 -21.45 24.09
C THR A 102 -13.09 -22.72 23.53
N PHE A 103 -12.25 -23.58 22.98
CA PHE A 103 -12.62 -24.89 22.44
C PHE A 103 -11.69 -25.96 23.02
N ASP A 104 -12.23 -27.11 23.39
CA ASP A 104 -11.43 -28.28 23.79
C ASP A 104 -11.36 -29.25 22.60
N VAL A 105 -10.15 -29.51 22.12
CA VAL A 105 -9.87 -30.52 21.09
C VAL A 105 -9.53 -31.82 21.80
N ARG A 106 -10.21 -32.92 21.41
CA ARG A 106 -9.99 -34.26 21.98
C ARG A 106 -9.74 -35.27 20.87
N GLY A 107 -8.67 -36.05 20.99
CA GLY A 107 -8.29 -37.03 19.97
C GLY A 107 -8.10 -36.44 18.57
N GLY A 108 -7.79 -35.14 18.47
CA GLY A 108 -7.62 -34.38 17.23
C GLY A 108 -8.92 -33.82 16.63
N ASP A 109 -10.08 -34.03 17.25
CA ASP A 109 -11.34 -33.49 16.77
C ASP A 109 -11.49 -31.99 17.11
N TRP A 110 -11.40 -31.15 16.08
CA TRP A 110 -11.56 -29.70 16.17
C TRP A 110 -12.77 -29.20 15.34
N LEU A 111 -13.74 -30.08 15.03
CA LEU A 111 -14.89 -29.76 14.16
C LEU A 111 -15.72 -28.57 14.66
N ALA A 112 -15.82 -28.39 15.98
CA ALA A 112 -16.51 -27.25 16.58
C ALA A 112 -15.84 -25.92 16.21
N LEU A 113 -14.51 -25.84 16.32
CA LEU A 113 -13.71 -24.68 15.92
C LEU A 113 -13.78 -24.48 14.40
N ARG A 114 -13.64 -25.56 13.62
CA ARG A 114 -13.71 -25.51 12.15
C ARG A 114 -15.00 -24.87 11.66
N ARG A 115 -16.15 -25.29 12.21
CA ARG A 115 -17.47 -24.73 11.84
C ARG A 115 -17.59 -23.23 12.15
N VAL A 116 -16.91 -22.74 13.18
CA VAL A 116 -16.87 -21.30 13.50
C VAL A 116 -16.07 -20.56 12.44
N LEU A 117 -14.87 -21.05 12.10
CA LEU A 117 -14.00 -20.42 11.09
C LEU A 117 -14.63 -20.45 9.68
N GLU A 118 -15.26 -21.57 9.29
CA GLU A 118 -15.93 -21.70 7.99
C GLU A 118 -17.12 -20.74 7.81
N LYS A 119 -17.77 -20.33 8.90
CA LYS A 119 -18.93 -19.43 8.88
C LYS A 119 -18.57 -17.98 9.20
N LEU A 120 -17.29 -17.69 9.44
CA LEU A 120 -16.87 -16.38 9.90
C LEU A 120 -17.03 -15.35 8.76
N PRO A 121 -17.78 -14.26 8.97
CA PRO A 121 -17.87 -13.23 7.95
C PRO A 121 -16.55 -12.46 7.88
N TYR A 122 -16.08 -12.13 6.69
CA TYR A 122 -14.90 -11.27 6.50
C TYR A 122 -15.35 -9.83 6.28
N ASP A 123 -15.11 -8.98 7.26
CA ASP A 123 -15.72 -7.66 7.40
C ASP A 123 -14.92 -6.78 8.37
N GLY A 124 -14.78 -5.50 8.02
CA GLY A 124 -14.00 -4.53 8.77
C GLY A 124 -12.54 -4.44 8.33
N ALA A 125 -11.83 -3.47 8.90
CA ALA A 125 -10.42 -3.24 8.66
C ALA A 125 -9.51 -4.24 9.37
N SER A 126 -8.23 -4.16 9.07
CA SER A 126 -7.16 -4.96 9.67
C SER A 126 -6.40 -4.10 10.69
N SER A 127 -6.60 -4.37 11.99
CA SER A 127 -6.01 -3.59 13.08
C SER A 127 -4.85 -4.31 13.78
N PRO A 128 -3.62 -3.76 13.72
CA PRO A 128 -2.50 -4.26 14.52
C PRO A 128 -2.80 -4.30 16.02
N ALA A 129 -3.57 -3.32 16.50
CA ALA A 129 -3.96 -3.27 17.90
C ALA A 129 -4.89 -4.44 18.28
N ALA A 130 -5.79 -4.84 17.38
CA ALA A 130 -6.63 -6.02 17.56
C ALA A 130 -5.81 -7.31 17.54
N TRP A 131 -4.83 -7.43 16.63
CA TRP A 131 -3.93 -8.57 16.59
C TRP A 131 -3.17 -8.73 17.92
N TYR A 132 -2.54 -7.66 18.41
CA TYR A 132 -1.78 -7.69 19.66
C TYR A 132 -2.66 -7.92 20.89
N ALA A 133 -3.86 -7.33 20.95
CA ALA A 133 -4.81 -7.61 22.02
C ALA A 133 -5.22 -9.10 22.06
N GLY A 134 -5.42 -9.73 20.89
CA GLY A 134 -5.69 -11.16 20.79
C GLY A 134 -4.49 -12.03 21.22
N LEU A 135 -3.28 -11.54 21.00
CA LEU A 135 -2.03 -12.20 21.38
C LEU A 135 -1.58 -11.92 22.83
N ALA A 136 -2.39 -11.21 23.63
CA ALA A 136 -2.05 -10.93 25.03
C ALA A 136 -1.88 -12.19 25.90
N ALA A 137 -2.39 -13.34 25.44
CA ALA A 137 -2.22 -14.65 26.08
C ALA A 137 -0.93 -15.37 25.66
N ALA A 138 -0.14 -14.82 24.74
CA ALA A 138 1.13 -15.41 24.34
C ALA A 138 2.09 -15.42 25.53
N SER A 139 2.63 -16.61 25.83
CA SER A 139 3.57 -16.84 26.91
C SER A 139 4.81 -17.55 26.39
N ARG A 140 5.93 -17.39 27.11
CA ARG A 140 7.17 -18.16 26.90
C ARG A 140 7.10 -19.56 27.50
N ASP A 141 6.00 -19.88 28.18
CA ASP A 141 5.73 -21.20 28.69
C ASP A 141 5.66 -22.17 27.50
N GLY A 142 6.62 -23.10 27.41
CA GLY A 142 6.76 -24.02 26.27
C GLY A 142 5.61 -25.03 26.08
N ASN A 143 4.50 -24.82 26.79
CA ASN A 143 3.27 -25.60 26.73
C ASN A 143 2.18 -24.92 25.88
N ALA A 144 2.35 -23.63 25.56
CA ALA A 144 1.43 -22.84 24.74
C ALA A 144 2.06 -22.48 23.40
N LEU A 145 1.30 -22.62 22.31
CA LEU A 145 1.65 -22.14 20.97
C LEU A 145 0.72 -20.98 20.61
N SER A 146 1.27 -19.87 20.10
CA SER A 146 0.47 -18.72 19.67
C SER A 146 0.62 -18.50 18.17
N LEU A 147 -0.50 -18.46 17.45
CA LEU A 147 -0.59 -18.31 16.00
C LEU A 147 -1.37 -17.05 15.64
N LEU A 148 -0.87 -16.27 14.69
CA LEU A 148 -1.60 -15.18 14.03
C LEU A 148 -1.80 -15.54 12.56
N PHE A 149 -3.04 -15.79 12.15
CA PHE A 149 -3.42 -15.98 10.76
C PHE A 149 -3.83 -14.64 10.17
N SER A 150 -3.01 -14.04 9.31
CA SER A 150 -3.26 -12.74 8.67
C SER A 150 -2.45 -12.62 7.38
N ASP A 151 -2.84 -11.70 6.50
CA ASP A 151 -2.02 -11.25 5.37
C ASP A 151 -1.03 -10.13 5.77
N GLY A 152 -1.11 -9.61 7.00
CA GLY A 152 -0.26 -8.56 7.52
C GLY A 152 -0.58 -7.16 7.02
N LEU A 153 -1.61 -6.97 6.18
CA LEU A 153 -1.95 -5.66 5.65
C LEU A 153 -2.67 -4.82 6.71
N ALA A 154 -1.91 -4.00 7.45
CA ALA A 154 -2.49 -3.10 8.44
C ALA A 154 -3.15 -1.87 7.79
N THR A 155 -4.47 -1.88 7.73
CA THR A 155 -5.30 -0.80 7.15
C THR A 155 -5.91 0.11 8.22
N TRP A 156 -5.93 -0.33 9.48
CA TRP A 156 -6.43 0.45 10.61
C TRP A 156 -5.28 1.06 11.42
N PRO A 157 -5.44 2.28 11.98
CA PRO A 157 -4.38 2.91 12.77
C PRO A 157 -3.98 2.08 13.99
N ASP A 158 -2.68 2.01 14.23
CA ASP A 158 -2.13 1.47 15.47
C ASP A 158 -2.33 2.49 16.60
N LEU A 159 -3.19 2.14 17.56
CA LEU A 159 -3.54 2.97 18.71
C LEU A 159 -2.61 2.72 19.91
N GLY A 160 -1.43 2.14 19.70
CA GLY A 160 -0.40 1.96 20.73
C GLY A 160 -0.59 0.68 21.54
N ALA A 161 -1.01 -0.41 20.89
CA ALA A 161 -1.12 -1.70 21.57
C ALA A 161 0.26 -2.27 21.92
N ALA A 162 0.38 -2.85 23.11
CA ALA A 162 1.62 -3.49 23.53
C ALA A 162 1.89 -4.74 22.68
N PRO A 163 3.13 -4.97 22.23
CA PRO A 163 3.49 -6.19 21.52
C PRO A 163 3.28 -7.42 22.42
N PRO A 164 3.14 -8.63 21.84
CA PRO A 164 2.97 -9.86 22.60
C PRO A 164 4.15 -10.12 23.55
N ALA A 165 3.87 -10.69 24.72
CA ALA A 165 4.89 -10.98 25.75
C ALA A 165 5.67 -12.29 25.52
N GLY A 166 5.29 -13.06 24.51
CA GLY A 166 5.89 -14.35 24.15
C GLY A 166 5.94 -14.60 22.65
N PRO A 167 6.49 -15.74 22.22
CA PRO A 167 6.66 -16.10 20.81
C PRO A 167 5.31 -16.28 20.10
N VAL A 168 5.18 -15.66 18.92
CA VAL A 168 3.99 -15.76 18.06
C VAL A 168 4.41 -16.17 16.67
N PHE A 169 3.91 -17.29 16.18
CA PHE A 169 4.09 -17.66 14.78
C PHE A 169 3.04 -16.94 13.94
N THR A 170 3.48 -16.27 12.88
CA THR A 170 2.56 -15.68 11.91
C THR A 170 2.34 -16.66 10.76
N VAL A 171 1.12 -16.78 10.28
CA VAL A 171 0.73 -17.71 9.21
C VAL A 171 0.11 -16.91 8.09
N ASN A 172 0.72 -17.00 6.90
CA ASN A 172 0.21 -16.37 5.69
C ASN A 172 -0.28 -17.43 4.70
N ALA A 173 -1.45 -17.20 4.13
CA ALA A 173 -1.98 -17.94 2.99
C ALA A 173 -2.57 -17.00 1.92
N ALA A 174 -2.28 -15.70 2.01
CA ALA A 174 -2.71 -14.70 1.02
C ALA A 174 -1.67 -14.58 -0.10
N THR A 175 -2.11 -14.32 -1.32
CA THR A 175 -1.20 -13.98 -2.43
C THR A 175 -0.68 -12.55 -2.36
N ARG A 176 -1.47 -11.63 -1.77
CA ARG A 176 -1.07 -10.26 -1.48
C ARG A 176 -0.94 -10.13 0.03
N ALA A 177 0.27 -9.88 0.52
CA ALA A 177 0.58 -9.86 1.94
C ALA A 177 1.73 -8.90 2.26
N ASP A 178 1.73 -8.33 3.46
CA ASP A 178 2.88 -7.63 4.06
C ASP A 178 3.74 -8.63 4.85
N LEU A 179 4.45 -9.48 4.10
CA LEU A 179 5.36 -10.48 4.68
C LEU A 179 6.44 -9.88 5.59
N PRO A 180 7.07 -8.71 5.26
CA PRO A 180 8.01 -8.06 6.18
C PRO A 180 7.41 -7.77 7.55
N ARG A 181 6.14 -7.35 7.62
CA ARG A 181 5.45 -7.14 8.90
C ARG A 181 5.19 -8.43 9.65
N LEU A 182 4.62 -9.43 8.99
CA LEU A 182 4.36 -10.73 9.63
C LEU A 182 5.65 -11.37 10.14
N ARG A 183 6.75 -11.25 9.37
CA ARG A 183 8.07 -11.71 9.77
C ARG A 183 8.55 -10.98 11.01
N ARG A 184 8.46 -9.65 11.06
CA ARG A 184 8.86 -8.88 12.25
C ARG A 184 8.10 -9.28 13.51
N ILE A 185 6.77 -9.42 13.40
CA ILE A 185 5.94 -9.82 14.55
C ILE A 185 6.41 -11.16 15.09
N ALA A 186 6.70 -12.13 14.21
CA ALA A 186 7.13 -13.45 14.64
C ALA A 186 8.55 -13.48 15.21
N GLU A 187 9.49 -12.85 14.50
CA GLU A 187 10.90 -12.92 14.84
C GLU A 187 11.28 -12.05 16.05
N ALA A 188 10.44 -11.07 16.42
CA ALA A 188 10.63 -10.22 17.60
C ALA A 188 10.86 -11.02 18.90
N ASP A 189 10.29 -12.22 19.00
CA ASP A 189 10.54 -13.13 20.12
C ASP A 189 10.99 -14.54 19.71
N GLY A 190 11.66 -14.65 18.57
CA GLY A 190 12.29 -15.90 18.12
C GLY A 190 11.36 -16.92 17.45
N ALA A 191 10.08 -16.60 17.26
CA ALA A 191 9.16 -17.40 16.45
C ALA A 191 9.39 -17.15 14.95
N ARG A 192 8.58 -17.77 14.09
CA ARG A 192 8.79 -17.77 12.63
C ARG A 192 7.51 -17.43 11.86
N LEU A 193 7.69 -16.79 10.70
CA LEU A 193 6.66 -16.68 9.67
C LEU A 193 6.49 -18.03 8.94
N ILE A 194 5.27 -18.53 8.89
CA ILE A 194 4.85 -19.71 8.14
C ILE A 194 4.10 -19.23 6.89
N ASP A 195 4.82 -19.09 5.78
CA ASP A 195 4.22 -18.76 4.48
C ASP A 195 3.74 -20.03 3.77
N LEU A 196 2.45 -20.32 3.86
CA LEU A 196 1.81 -21.50 3.27
C LEU A 196 1.76 -21.45 1.74
N ASN A 197 2.10 -20.31 1.12
CA ASN A 197 2.29 -20.25 -0.33
C ASN A 197 3.62 -20.89 -0.76
N GLN A 198 4.61 -20.94 0.14
CA GLN A 198 5.95 -21.44 -0.13
C GLN A 198 6.23 -22.78 0.56
N LEU A 199 5.62 -23.02 1.72
CA LEU A 199 5.83 -24.23 2.51
C LEU A 199 4.73 -25.26 2.24
N ALA A 200 5.13 -26.53 2.10
CA ALA A 200 4.18 -27.63 2.18
C ALA A 200 3.68 -27.79 3.63
N THR A 201 2.49 -28.37 3.81
CA THR A 201 1.86 -28.55 5.13
C THR A 201 2.76 -29.26 6.14
N ALA A 202 3.52 -30.27 5.69
CA ALA A 202 4.45 -31.00 6.56
C ALA A 202 5.62 -30.12 7.03
N ASP A 203 6.22 -29.33 6.13
CA ASP A 203 7.32 -28.43 6.47
C ASP A 203 6.87 -27.29 7.39
N ALA A 204 5.63 -26.82 7.18
CA ALA A 204 4.97 -25.84 8.05
C ALA A 204 4.72 -26.40 9.45
N LEU A 205 4.21 -27.63 9.57
CA LEU A 205 4.04 -28.30 10.86
C LEU A 205 5.38 -28.49 11.58
N ASP A 206 6.42 -28.92 10.87
CA ASP A 206 7.75 -29.05 11.44
C ASP A 206 8.31 -27.69 11.88
N ALA A 207 8.03 -26.61 11.15
CA ALA A 207 8.49 -25.27 11.53
C ALA A 207 7.77 -24.73 12.78
N LEU A 208 6.53 -25.15 13.03
CA LEU A 208 5.78 -24.80 14.25
C LEU A 208 6.23 -25.61 15.46
N THR A 209 6.53 -26.90 15.27
CA THR A 209 6.64 -27.86 16.38
C THR A 209 8.06 -28.32 16.66
N ARG A 210 9.01 -28.08 15.75
CA ARG A 210 10.41 -28.51 15.90
C ARG A 210 11.32 -27.30 15.92
N PRO A 211 11.75 -26.83 17.11
CA PRO A 211 12.68 -25.73 17.23
C PRO A 211 13.97 -26.01 16.44
N GLY A 212 14.46 -24.99 15.74
CA GLY A 212 15.66 -25.05 14.92
C GLY A 212 16.74 -24.08 15.36
N LEU A 213 17.76 -23.94 14.52
CA LEU A 213 18.83 -22.96 14.68
C LEU A 213 18.25 -21.55 14.46
N ARG A 214 18.65 -20.57 15.28
CA ARG A 214 18.29 -19.16 15.08
C ARG A 214 19.46 -18.22 15.37
N LEU A 215 19.50 -17.10 14.66
CA LEU A 215 20.32 -15.94 14.96
C LEU A 215 19.72 -15.22 16.18
N VAL A 216 20.52 -15.05 17.22
CA VAL A 216 20.11 -14.35 18.46
C VAL A 216 20.78 -13.00 18.65
N ASP A 217 21.93 -12.79 18.00
CA ASP A 217 22.63 -11.52 18.03
C ASP A 217 23.47 -11.36 16.75
N LEU A 218 23.58 -10.11 16.30
CA LEU A 218 24.36 -9.71 15.15
C LEU A 218 25.12 -8.43 15.49
N SER A 219 26.44 -8.53 15.60
CA SER A 219 27.32 -7.43 15.98
C SER A 219 28.47 -7.29 14.99
N ALA A 220 29.08 -6.10 14.92
CA ALA A 220 30.24 -5.88 14.09
C ALA A 220 31.23 -4.84 14.62
N GLU A 221 32.48 -5.03 14.21
CA GLU A 221 33.56 -4.05 14.28
C GLU A 221 33.87 -3.59 12.85
N GLY A 222 33.88 -2.28 12.59
CA GLY A 222 34.15 -1.74 11.24
C GLY A 222 33.00 -1.87 10.24
N ALA A 223 31.79 -2.19 10.70
CA ALA A 223 30.55 -2.13 9.92
C ALA A 223 29.39 -1.60 10.77
N GLU A 224 28.38 -1.07 10.10
CA GLU A 224 27.17 -0.52 10.69
C GLU A 224 25.94 -0.89 9.86
N GLN A 225 24.75 -0.57 10.39
CA GLN A 225 23.46 -0.81 9.70
C GLN A 225 23.33 -2.27 9.24
N LEU A 226 23.69 -3.18 10.14
CA LEU A 226 23.55 -4.62 9.92
C LEU A 226 22.07 -4.97 9.82
N VAL A 227 21.76 -5.85 8.87
CA VAL A 227 20.41 -6.36 8.66
C VAL A 227 20.49 -7.83 8.27
N ALA A 228 19.59 -8.64 8.84
CA ALA A 228 19.39 -10.02 8.45
C ALA A 228 18.04 -10.15 7.73
N GLU A 229 17.95 -11.00 6.72
CA GLU A 229 16.69 -11.27 6.01
C GLU A 229 15.68 -12.03 6.89
N SER A 230 16.19 -12.95 7.70
CA SER A 230 15.47 -13.66 8.75
C SER A 230 16.46 -14.03 9.85
N ILE A 231 15.97 -14.16 11.09
CA ILE A 231 16.74 -14.79 12.15
C ILE A 231 16.83 -16.33 12.00
N HIS A 232 15.99 -16.94 11.16
CA HIS A 232 15.98 -18.37 10.91
C HIS A 232 16.70 -18.70 9.60
N PRO A 233 17.44 -19.82 9.51
CA PRO A 233 17.95 -20.27 8.23
C PRO A 233 16.81 -20.63 7.28
N GLU A 234 16.79 -19.99 6.11
CA GLU A 234 15.86 -20.28 5.02
C GLU A 234 16.62 -21.00 3.92
N ASN A 235 16.12 -22.16 3.48
CA ASN A 235 16.80 -23.04 2.51
C ASN A 235 18.26 -23.36 2.90
N GLY A 236 18.52 -23.52 4.20
CA GLY A 236 19.84 -23.82 4.75
C GLY A 236 20.82 -22.64 4.74
N ARG A 237 20.34 -21.40 4.62
CA ARG A 237 21.17 -20.19 4.62
C ARG A 237 20.65 -19.10 5.54
N LEU A 238 21.58 -18.36 6.13
CA LEU A 238 21.33 -17.08 6.78
C LEU A 238 21.84 -15.97 5.86
N VAL A 239 20.96 -15.03 5.53
CA VAL A 239 21.31 -13.89 4.67
C VAL A 239 21.50 -12.65 5.53
N ILE A 240 22.66 -12.01 5.37
CA ILE A 240 23.05 -10.82 6.12
C ILE A 240 23.60 -9.77 5.15
N ALA A 241 23.29 -8.50 5.42
CA ALA A 241 23.90 -7.38 4.75
C ALA A 241 24.36 -6.31 5.75
N ALA A 242 25.37 -5.53 5.35
CA ALA A 242 25.91 -4.45 6.19
C ALA A 242 26.56 -3.35 5.35
N ARG A 243 26.72 -2.16 5.94
CA ARG A 243 27.56 -1.08 5.42
C ARG A 243 28.90 -1.07 6.13
N LEU A 244 30.00 -1.15 5.38
CA LEU A 244 31.36 -1.15 5.94
C LEU A 244 31.83 0.29 6.20
N THR A 245 32.44 0.51 7.36
CA THR A 245 33.01 1.79 7.79
C THR A 245 34.53 1.77 7.88
N ALA A 246 35.14 0.58 7.82
CA ALA A 246 36.58 0.37 7.86
C ALA A 246 37.06 -0.51 6.66
N PRO A 247 38.37 -0.47 6.31
CA PRO A 247 38.94 -1.31 5.26
C PRO A 247 38.79 -2.81 5.53
N GLU A 248 38.79 -3.18 6.81
CA GLU A 248 38.49 -4.53 7.27
C GLU A 248 37.39 -4.44 8.33
N ALA A 249 36.33 -5.22 8.15
CA ALA A 249 35.21 -5.33 9.08
C ALA A 249 35.07 -6.77 9.57
N ARG A 250 34.67 -6.94 10.84
CA ARG A 250 34.42 -8.23 11.45
C ARG A 250 32.97 -8.29 11.90
N ILE A 251 32.19 -9.18 11.30
CA ILE A 251 30.80 -9.43 11.68
C ILE A 251 30.75 -10.71 12.51
N THR A 252 30.12 -10.65 13.68
CA THR A 252 29.90 -11.80 14.56
C THR A 252 28.41 -12.11 14.62
N LEU A 253 28.07 -13.34 14.21
CA LEU A 253 26.75 -13.92 14.37
C LEU A 253 26.77 -14.77 15.63
N THR A 254 25.86 -14.51 16.56
CA THR A 254 25.58 -15.45 17.65
C THR A 254 24.36 -16.27 17.28
N LEU A 255 24.55 -17.59 17.17
CA LEU A 255 23.51 -18.54 16.81
C LEU A 255 23.13 -19.36 18.05
N ALA A 256 21.84 -19.56 18.28
CA ALA A 256 21.34 -20.49 19.29
C ALA A 256 20.72 -21.71 18.60
N ASP A 257 21.14 -22.91 19.02
CA ASP A 257 20.49 -24.14 18.58
C ASP A 257 19.14 -24.38 19.29
N ALA A 258 18.52 -25.52 18.98
CA ALA A 258 17.23 -25.91 19.53
C ALA A 258 17.25 -26.23 21.04
N GLN A 259 18.44 -26.46 21.61
CA GLN A 259 18.70 -26.62 23.04
C GLN A 259 19.04 -25.29 23.72
N GLY A 260 19.16 -24.20 22.94
CA GLY A 260 19.54 -22.88 23.41
C GLY A 260 21.05 -22.70 23.60
N GLN A 261 21.87 -23.67 23.19
CA GLN A 261 23.33 -23.53 23.23
C GLN A 261 23.75 -22.49 22.19
N ARG A 262 24.59 -21.56 22.63
CA ARG A 262 25.05 -20.46 21.80
C ARG A 262 26.39 -20.81 21.16
N SER A 263 26.48 -20.59 19.86
CA SER A 263 27.72 -20.65 19.08
C SER A 263 27.94 -19.31 18.39
N GLN A 264 29.21 -18.99 18.11
CA GLN A 264 29.56 -17.78 17.39
C GLN A 264 30.17 -18.12 16.04
N ARG A 265 29.77 -17.38 15.01
CA ARG A 265 30.38 -17.43 13.68
C ARG A 265 30.90 -16.04 13.32
N ARG A 266 32.16 -15.98 12.89
CA ARG A 266 32.82 -14.72 12.54
C ARG A 266 33.07 -14.66 11.04
N LEU A 267 32.72 -13.52 10.44
CA LEU A 267 33.02 -13.18 9.07
C LEU A 267 34.01 -12.02 9.05
N VAL A 268 35.08 -12.14 8.28
CA VAL A 268 36.03 -11.06 8.03
C VAL A 268 35.79 -10.57 6.60
N LEU A 269 35.42 -9.30 6.48
CA LEU A 269 35.07 -8.64 5.23
C LEU A 269 36.11 -7.58 4.92
N LYS A 270 36.58 -7.53 3.67
CA LYS A 270 37.50 -6.49 3.21
C LYS A 270 36.75 -5.56 2.27
N ALA A 271 36.83 -4.26 2.54
CA ALA A 271 36.28 -3.26 1.64
C ALA A 271 37.08 -3.30 0.32
N PRO A 272 36.41 -3.20 -0.84
CA PRO A 272 37.10 -3.07 -2.11
C PRO A 272 37.90 -1.77 -2.14
N GLU A 273 38.98 -1.75 -2.92
CA GLU A 273 39.69 -0.50 -3.18
C GLU A 273 38.76 0.50 -3.88
N PRO A 274 38.92 1.82 -3.62
CA PRO A 274 38.13 2.84 -4.29
C PRO A 274 38.39 2.80 -5.81
N SER A 275 37.48 2.22 -6.57
CA SER A 275 37.49 2.26 -8.03
C SER A 275 36.52 3.32 -8.54
N PRO A 276 36.80 4.00 -9.67
CA PRO A 276 35.81 4.85 -10.32
C PRO A 276 34.54 4.03 -10.57
N GLN A 277 33.38 4.55 -10.19
CA GLN A 277 32.14 3.86 -10.48
C GLN A 277 31.99 3.72 -12.00
N PRO A 278 31.66 2.51 -12.50
CA PRO A 278 31.26 2.38 -13.89
C PRO A 278 30.07 3.32 -14.12
N ASP A 279 30.02 3.97 -15.29
CA ASP A 279 28.88 4.80 -15.72
C ASP A 279 27.67 3.93 -16.12
N ASP A 280 27.49 2.81 -15.41
CA ASP A 280 26.40 1.88 -15.61
C ASP A 280 25.20 2.32 -14.76
N ALA A 281 24.01 2.21 -15.34
CA ALA A 281 22.76 2.43 -14.62
C ALA A 281 22.50 1.34 -13.56
N ALA A 282 23.15 0.18 -13.68
CA ALA A 282 22.97 -0.96 -12.79
C ALA A 282 23.58 -0.74 -11.39
N LEU A 283 22.78 -1.01 -10.37
CA LEU A 283 23.24 -0.98 -8.98
C LEU A 283 24.04 -2.24 -8.65
N PRO A 284 25.18 -2.12 -7.93
CA PRO A 284 25.92 -3.27 -7.44
C PRO A 284 25.04 -4.18 -6.59
N LEU A 285 25.18 -5.50 -6.74
CA LEU A 285 24.38 -6.51 -6.05
C LEU A 285 24.39 -6.30 -4.53
N ALA A 286 25.55 -6.11 -3.92
CA ALA A 286 25.65 -5.97 -2.46
C ALA A 286 24.96 -4.71 -1.94
N ALA A 287 25.11 -3.59 -2.66
CA ALA A 287 24.46 -2.32 -2.34
C ALA A 287 22.93 -2.44 -2.47
N ARG A 288 22.45 -3.05 -3.57
CA ARG A 288 21.03 -3.27 -3.82
C ARG A 288 20.41 -4.19 -2.75
N ARG A 289 21.01 -5.36 -2.49
CA ARG A 289 20.50 -6.32 -1.49
C ARG A 289 20.50 -5.73 -0.09
N TRP A 290 21.53 -4.99 0.30
CA TRP A 290 21.55 -4.28 1.57
C TRP A 290 20.37 -3.29 1.69
N ALA A 291 20.15 -2.47 0.66
CA ALA A 291 19.09 -1.47 0.68
C ALA A 291 17.69 -2.11 0.67
N GLU A 292 17.47 -3.19 -0.08
CA GLU A 292 16.22 -3.96 -0.07
C GLU A 292 15.91 -4.51 1.32
N LEU A 293 16.89 -5.16 1.97
CA LEU A 293 16.72 -5.71 3.31
C LEU A 293 16.49 -4.59 4.34
N ARG A 294 17.21 -3.46 4.20
CA ARG A 294 17.02 -2.31 5.08
C ARG A 294 15.65 -1.68 4.91
N VAL A 295 15.13 -1.57 3.70
CA VAL A 295 13.77 -1.07 3.44
C VAL A 295 12.75 -2.02 4.06
N ALA A 296 12.87 -3.33 3.87
CA ALA A 296 11.99 -4.33 4.49
C ALA A 296 12.02 -4.24 6.04
N GLU A 297 13.19 -4.05 6.64
CA GLU A 297 13.34 -3.80 8.08
C GLU A 297 12.72 -2.47 8.53
N LEU A 298 12.66 -1.45 7.70
CA LEU A 298 11.99 -0.21 8.06
C LEU A 298 10.47 -0.29 7.87
N ASP A 299 10.01 -1.07 6.89
CA ASP A 299 8.63 -1.10 6.42
C ASP A 299 7.62 -1.62 7.45
N ALA A 300 7.99 -2.54 8.37
CA ALA A 300 6.99 -2.95 9.36
C ALA A 300 6.65 -1.87 10.41
N ASP A 301 7.41 -0.76 10.46
CA ASP A 301 6.95 0.48 11.10
C ASP A 301 7.06 1.64 10.09
N ARG A 302 6.42 1.43 8.93
CA ARG A 302 6.44 2.37 7.80
C ARG A 302 6.11 3.79 8.22
N GLN A 303 5.05 3.98 9.02
CA GLN A 303 4.58 5.32 9.41
C GLN A 303 5.65 6.13 10.13
N ARG A 304 6.44 5.50 11.02
CA ARG A 304 7.58 6.18 11.66
C ARG A 304 8.78 6.35 10.72
N ASN A 305 8.97 5.40 9.81
CA ASN A 305 10.18 5.31 8.98
C ASN A 305 10.04 5.88 7.55
N ARG A 306 8.89 6.47 7.18
CA ARG A 306 8.58 6.95 5.81
C ARG A 306 9.71 7.74 5.16
N SER A 307 10.28 8.70 5.90
CA SER A 307 11.35 9.56 5.37
C SER A 307 12.64 8.79 5.07
N GLN A 308 12.97 7.77 5.87
CA GLN A 308 14.14 6.94 5.66
C GLN A 308 13.91 5.95 4.52
N ILE A 309 12.72 5.33 4.46
CA ILE A 309 12.32 4.45 3.34
C ILE A 309 12.39 5.21 2.02
N ARG A 310 11.83 6.43 1.97
CA ARG A 310 11.91 7.29 0.78
C ARG A 310 13.35 7.58 0.37
N ARG A 311 14.21 8.01 1.31
CA ARG A 311 15.62 8.31 1.02
C ARG A 311 16.35 7.09 0.45
N LEU A 312 16.16 5.91 1.04
CA LEU A 312 16.77 4.67 0.54
C LEU A 312 16.20 4.27 -0.82
N GLY A 313 14.88 4.42 -1.02
CA GLY A 313 14.23 4.17 -2.30
C GLY A 313 14.75 5.08 -3.42
N GLU A 314 14.99 6.37 -3.12
CA GLU A 314 15.58 7.34 -4.04
C GLU A 314 17.07 7.06 -4.31
N GLU A 315 17.88 6.86 -3.26
CA GLU A 315 19.33 6.61 -3.35
C GLU A 315 19.63 5.31 -4.11
N PHE A 316 18.92 4.23 -3.79
CA PHE A 316 19.12 2.89 -4.37
C PHE A 316 18.07 2.55 -5.44
N ARG A 317 17.31 3.52 -5.94
CA ARG A 317 16.33 3.34 -7.04
C ARG A 317 15.40 2.12 -6.81
N LEU A 318 14.99 1.91 -5.56
CA LEU A 318 14.14 0.79 -5.17
C LEU A 318 12.67 1.18 -5.26
N LEU A 319 11.83 0.22 -5.67
CA LEU A 319 10.38 0.35 -5.52
C LEU A 319 10.01 0.08 -4.06
N SER A 320 9.21 0.96 -3.47
CA SER A 320 8.75 0.85 -2.09
C SER A 320 7.37 1.47 -1.95
N ALA A 321 6.80 1.44 -0.75
CA ALA A 321 5.56 2.17 -0.48
C ALA A 321 5.71 3.70 -0.66
N GLU A 322 6.93 4.23 -0.63
CA GLU A 322 7.22 5.67 -0.72
C GLU A 322 7.84 6.08 -2.07
N THR A 323 8.05 5.14 -2.99
CA THR A 323 8.69 5.38 -4.30
C THR A 323 7.96 4.60 -5.39
N SER A 324 7.85 5.16 -6.60
CA SER A 324 7.16 4.52 -7.73
C SER A 324 8.09 4.42 -8.94
N LEU A 325 7.88 3.40 -9.78
CA LEU A 325 8.62 3.24 -11.03
C LEU A 325 7.98 4.08 -12.14
N ILE A 326 8.79 4.89 -12.80
CA ILE A 326 8.43 5.59 -14.03
C ILE A 326 9.45 5.22 -15.11
N VAL A 327 8.95 4.90 -16.31
CA VAL A 327 9.80 4.58 -17.47
C VAL A 327 9.80 5.79 -18.39
N LEU A 328 10.98 6.32 -18.66
CA LEU A 328 11.20 7.52 -19.47
C LEU A 328 12.09 7.15 -20.65
N ASP A 329 11.57 7.30 -21.86
CA ASP A 329 12.25 6.86 -23.09
C ASP A 329 13.11 7.98 -23.68
N GLU A 330 12.62 9.22 -23.66
CA GLU A 330 13.30 10.36 -24.28
C GLU A 330 13.88 11.34 -23.25
N LEU A 331 14.96 12.04 -23.60
CA LEU A 331 15.54 13.11 -22.77
C LEU A 331 14.50 14.18 -22.40
N ALA A 332 13.56 14.46 -23.30
CA ALA A 332 12.47 15.39 -23.08
C ALA A 332 11.56 14.95 -21.92
N ASP A 333 11.39 13.66 -21.70
CA ASP A 333 10.60 13.13 -20.59
C ASP A 333 11.28 13.40 -19.26
N TYR A 334 12.59 13.18 -19.16
CA TYR A 334 13.39 13.54 -17.98
C TYR A 334 13.27 15.03 -17.66
N VAL A 335 13.38 15.91 -18.65
CA VAL A 335 13.21 17.36 -18.48
C VAL A 335 11.79 17.74 -18.07
N ARG A 336 10.78 17.06 -18.63
CA ARG A 336 9.36 17.31 -18.33
C ARG A 336 9.01 16.97 -16.89
N TYR A 337 9.51 15.83 -16.40
CA TYR A 337 9.25 15.34 -15.05
C TYR A 337 10.30 15.77 -14.03
N GLU A 338 11.34 16.50 -14.46
CA GLU A 338 12.46 17.00 -13.64
C GLU A 338 13.19 15.86 -12.91
N ILE A 339 13.27 14.70 -13.55
CA ILE A 339 13.92 13.50 -13.05
C ILE A 339 15.34 13.45 -13.62
N VAL A 340 16.33 13.24 -12.75
CA VAL A 340 17.74 13.15 -13.18
C VAL A 340 17.96 11.84 -13.95
N PRO A 341 18.51 11.89 -15.19
CA PRO A 341 18.81 10.66 -15.95
C PRO A 341 19.83 9.76 -15.25
N PRO A 342 19.74 8.43 -15.43
CA PRO A 342 20.57 7.46 -14.72
C PRO A 342 22.04 7.46 -15.17
N THR A 343 22.35 7.83 -16.42
CA THR A 343 23.70 7.77 -17.01
C THR A 343 24.35 9.15 -17.12
N ALA A 344 25.68 9.24 -16.96
CA ALA A 344 26.39 10.53 -17.07
C ALA A 344 26.23 11.18 -18.45
N ALA A 345 26.24 10.38 -19.52
CA ALA A 345 26.07 10.86 -20.89
C ALA A 345 24.80 11.70 -21.08
N LEU A 346 23.67 11.30 -20.47
CA LEU A 346 22.40 12.02 -20.57
C LEU A 346 22.30 13.22 -19.62
N ARG A 347 23.00 13.20 -18.47
CA ARG A 347 22.91 14.25 -17.44
C ARG A 347 23.36 15.62 -17.94
N ALA A 348 24.41 15.69 -18.76
CA ALA A 348 24.89 16.96 -19.32
C ALA A 348 23.85 17.60 -20.26
N ALA A 349 23.29 16.81 -21.18
CA ALA A 349 22.24 17.26 -22.10
C ALA A 349 20.95 17.66 -21.35
N TYR A 350 20.60 16.89 -20.31
CA TYR A 350 19.49 17.18 -19.41
C TYR A 350 19.64 18.54 -18.72
N GLN A 351 20.79 18.83 -18.09
CA GLN A 351 21.03 20.10 -17.41
C GLN A 351 20.91 21.29 -18.37
N GLN A 352 21.43 21.14 -19.59
CA GLN A 352 21.34 22.18 -20.62
C GLN A 352 19.87 22.44 -21.02
N GLN A 353 19.09 21.39 -21.30
CA GLN A 353 17.68 21.53 -21.68
C GLN A 353 16.81 22.03 -20.52
N LEU A 354 17.09 21.59 -19.29
CA LEU A 354 16.40 22.06 -18.10
C LEU A 354 16.60 23.57 -17.91
N GLY A 355 17.83 24.07 -18.06
CA GLY A 355 18.14 25.49 -18.01
C GLY A 355 17.38 26.29 -19.07
N GLN A 356 17.34 25.81 -20.32
CA GLN A 356 16.57 26.43 -21.40
C GLN A 356 15.06 26.43 -21.13
N SER A 357 14.53 25.31 -20.63
CA SER A 357 13.12 25.17 -20.26
C SER A 357 12.74 26.17 -19.16
N ASN A 358 13.56 26.28 -18.12
CA ASN A 358 13.35 27.22 -17.02
C ASN A 358 13.41 28.68 -17.48
N ALA A 359 14.36 29.04 -18.34
CA ALA A 359 14.44 30.37 -18.92
C ALA A 359 13.18 30.71 -19.76
N ARG A 360 12.74 29.78 -20.63
CA ARG A 360 11.50 29.96 -21.41
C ARG A 360 10.26 30.11 -20.54
N ARG A 361 10.14 29.29 -19.48
CA ARG A 361 9.04 29.37 -18.51
C ARG A 361 9.03 30.73 -17.80
N GLN A 362 10.19 31.25 -17.42
CA GLN A 362 10.32 32.55 -16.77
C GLN A 362 9.89 33.68 -17.72
N SER A 363 10.45 33.74 -18.94
CA SER A 363 10.07 34.76 -19.92
C SER A 363 8.59 34.70 -20.30
N GLY A 364 8.01 33.50 -20.40
CA GLY A 364 6.58 33.33 -20.65
C GLY A 364 5.70 33.84 -19.51
N ARG A 365 6.11 33.62 -18.24
CA ARG A 365 5.44 34.18 -17.07
C ARG A 365 5.51 35.70 -17.05
N ASP A 366 6.66 36.27 -17.36
CA ASP A 366 6.86 37.72 -17.37
C ASP A 366 5.99 38.37 -18.45
N GLN A 367 5.97 37.81 -19.67
CA GLN A 367 5.10 38.27 -20.76
C GLN A 367 3.61 38.11 -20.43
N GLN A 368 3.23 37.01 -19.78
CA GLN A 368 1.85 36.78 -19.36
C GLN A 368 1.43 37.80 -18.30
N LEU A 369 2.29 38.08 -17.31
CA LEU A 369 2.05 39.09 -16.28
C LEU A 369 1.91 40.48 -16.90
N GLU A 370 2.80 40.83 -17.82
CA GLU A 370 2.73 42.12 -18.54
C GLU A 370 1.43 42.23 -19.36
N SER A 371 1.00 41.15 -20.02
CA SER A 371 -0.29 41.11 -20.71
C SER A 371 -1.47 41.32 -19.76
N LEU A 372 -1.44 40.72 -18.58
CA LEU A 372 -2.47 40.89 -17.55
C LEU A 372 -2.51 42.32 -17.02
N VAL A 373 -1.34 42.91 -16.74
CA VAL A 373 -1.23 44.31 -16.30
C VAL A 373 -1.79 45.24 -17.36
N ARG A 374 -1.43 45.06 -18.63
CA ARG A 374 -1.95 45.87 -19.75
C ARG A 374 -3.46 45.75 -19.88
N ARG A 375 -4.00 44.52 -19.90
CA ARG A 375 -5.46 44.28 -19.97
C ARG A 375 -6.20 44.88 -18.78
N PHE A 376 -5.58 44.89 -17.60
CA PHE A 376 -6.15 45.50 -16.41
C PHE A 376 -6.14 47.03 -16.50
N ALA A 377 -5.05 47.63 -17.01
CA ALA A 377 -4.97 49.06 -17.29
C ALA A 377 -6.01 49.50 -18.33
N ASP A 378 -6.18 48.74 -19.42
CA ASP A 378 -7.22 48.98 -20.42
C ASP A 378 -8.62 48.94 -19.80
N ARG A 379 -8.86 48.00 -18.87
CA ARG A 379 -10.12 47.90 -18.13
C ARG A 379 -10.34 49.09 -17.19
N GLN A 380 -9.31 49.54 -16.47
CA GLN A 380 -9.37 50.74 -15.64
C GLN A 380 -9.65 51.99 -16.48
N ALA A 381 -8.96 52.15 -17.61
CA ALA A 381 -9.15 53.25 -18.53
C ALA A 381 -10.56 53.25 -19.15
N TRP A 382 -11.09 52.08 -19.48
CA TRP A 382 -12.49 51.94 -19.89
C TRP A 382 -13.45 52.36 -18.78
N TRP A 383 -13.24 51.92 -17.54
CA TRP A 383 -14.08 52.30 -16.40
C TRP A 383 -14.01 53.80 -16.04
N ALA A 384 -12.84 54.42 -16.20
CA ALA A 384 -12.62 55.84 -15.94
C ALA A 384 -13.10 56.74 -17.07
N ARG A 385 -13.43 56.18 -18.24
CA ARG A 385 -13.92 56.94 -19.38
C ARG A 385 -15.40 57.25 -19.19
N ASP A 386 -15.73 58.53 -19.14
CA ASP A 386 -17.11 58.96 -19.29
C ASP A 386 -17.60 58.63 -20.71
N PHE A 387 -18.67 57.84 -20.77
CA PHE A 387 -19.39 57.54 -22.02
C PHE A 387 -20.65 58.41 -22.09
N PRO A 388 -20.55 59.65 -22.61
CA PRO A 388 -21.70 60.54 -22.70
C PRO A 388 -22.79 59.90 -23.57
N LYS A 389 -24.01 59.80 -23.03
CA LYS A 389 -25.17 59.18 -23.67
C LYS A 389 -25.89 60.10 -24.68
N THR A 390 -25.33 61.29 -24.95
CA THR A 390 -26.06 62.40 -25.61
C THR A 390 -25.91 62.46 -27.13
N ALA A 391 -25.17 61.56 -27.76
CA ALA A 391 -25.27 61.32 -29.21
C ALA A 391 -24.76 59.91 -29.57
N PRO A 392 -25.52 59.10 -30.32
CA PRO A 392 -25.01 57.82 -30.81
C PRO A 392 -23.79 58.07 -31.72
N PRO A 393 -22.66 57.36 -31.53
CA PRO A 393 -21.55 57.43 -32.47
C PRO A 393 -22.05 56.95 -33.85
N ALA A 394 -21.67 57.67 -34.91
CA ALA A 394 -22.03 57.30 -36.27
C ALA A 394 -21.64 55.83 -36.53
N PRO A 395 -22.51 55.02 -37.16
CA PRO A 395 -22.22 53.63 -37.42
C PRO A 395 -20.94 53.54 -38.26
N LYS A 396 -19.90 52.92 -37.69
CA LYS A 396 -18.67 52.61 -38.41
C LYS A 396 -19.07 51.67 -39.54
N ALA A 397 -19.00 52.13 -40.78
CA ALA A 397 -19.40 51.35 -41.95
C ALA A 397 -18.62 50.02 -41.96
N ALA A 398 -19.34 48.92 -41.75
CA ALA A 398 -18.78 47.59 -41.95
C ALA A 398 -18.68 47.35 -43.47
N PRO A 399 -17.51 46.93 -43.99
CA PRO A 399 -17.43 46.51 -45.38
C PRO A 399 -18.27 45.24 -45.56
N VAL A 400 -19.27 45.32 -46.44
CA VAL A 400 -20.04 44.15 -46.90
C VAL A 400 -19.19 43.42 -47.94
N PRO A 401 -18.78 42.15 -47.74
CA PRO A 401 -18.13 41.40 -48.81
C PRO A 401 -19.18 41.02 -49.86
N GLN A 402 -19.06 41.60 -51.06
CA GLN A 402 -19.85 41.20 -52.22
C GLN A 402 -19.38 39.81 -52.68
N VAL A 403 -20.28 38.84 -52.61
CA VAL A 403 -20.11 37.53 -53.25
C VAL A 403 -20.59 37.67 -54.70
N THR A 404 -19.66 37.68 -55.65
CA THR A 404 -19.98 37.53 -57.08
C THR A 404 -19.46 36.18 -57.56
N ALA A 405 -20.34 35.44 -58.23
CA ALA A 405 -20.20 34.05 -58.60
C ALA A 405 -19.01 33.78 -59.53
N ILE A 406 -18.33 32.67 -59.25
CA ILE A 406 -17.12 32.19 -59.92
C ILE A 406 -17.54 31.41 -61.17
N ALA A 407 -17.08 31.84 -62.34
CA ALA A 407 -17.03 31.02 -63.54
C ALA A 407 -15.64 31.19 -64.15
N GLU A 408 -14.68 30.39 -63.70
CA GLU A 408 -13.35 30.34 -64.31
C GLU A 408 -13.08 28.99 -64.95
N ALA A 409 -12.98 29.06 -66.27
CA ALA A 409 -12.45 28.04 -67.15
C ALA A 409 -10.93 27.95 -66.98
N ARG A 410 -10.45 26.71 -66.97
CA ARG A 410 -9.06 26.28 -66.75
C ARG A 410 -8.27 26.23 -68.07
N PRO A 411 -6.96 26.58 -68.11
CA PRO A 411 -6.11 26.27 -69.24
C PRO A 411 -5.46 24.86 -69.12
N PRO A 412 -5.11 24.18 -70.23
CA PRO A 412 -4.75 22.75 -70.21
C PRO A 412 -3.24 22.46 -70.32
N ARG A 413 -2.84 21.25 -69.87
CA ARG A 413 -1.90 20.24 -70.45
C ARG A 413 -1.21 19.42 -69.34
N PRO A 414 -0.64 18.21 -69.61
CA PRO A 414 -0.92 17.20 -70.65
C PRO A 414 -1.21 15.80 -70.04
N ALA A 415 -1.48 14.83 -70.91
CA ALA A 415 -1.91 13.48 -70.57
C ALA A 415 -0.76 12.45 -70.36
N SER A 416 -1.12 11.41 -69.60
CA SER A 416 -0.62 10.02 -69.63
C SER A 416 0.45 9.62 -68.61
N GLN A 417 0.03 8.86 -67.60
CA GLN A 417 0.47 7.46 -67.42
C GLN A 417 -0.49 6.76 -66.45
N ARG A 418 -1.10 5.65 -66.89
CA ARG A 418 -1.85 4.71 -66.05
C ARG A 418 -0.88 3.64 -65.55
N SER A 419 -0.96 3.34 -64.26
CA SER A 419 -0.50 2.10 -63.63
C SER A 419 -1.31 1.87 -62.34
N PRO A 420 -1.47 0.61 -61.89
CA PRO A 420 -2.72 0.10 -61.32
C PRO A 420 -2.88 0.34 -59.81
N ALA A 421 -4.13 0.28 -59.35
CA ALA A 421 -4.53 0.41 -57.95
C ALA A 421 -4.04 -0.75 -57.06
N PRO A 422 -3.65 -0.47 -55.81
CA PRO A 422 -3.71 -1.46 -54.74
C PRO A 422 -5.07 -1.45 -54.03
N PHE A 423 -5.48 -2.67 -53.72
CA PHE A 423 -6.69 -3.15 -53.08
C PHE A 423 -6.95 -2.53 -51.69
N VAL A 424 -8.18 -2.08 -51.44
CA VAL A 424 -8.68 -1.65 -50.11
C VAL A 424 -9.63 -2.74 -49.60
N PRO A 425 -9.42 -3.35 -48.42
CA PRO A 425 -10.36 -4.30 -47.85
C PRO A 425 -11.63 -3.59 -47.32
N PRO A 426 -12.78 -4.27 -47.27
CA PRO A 426 -14.07 -3.66 -46.90
C PRO A 426 -14.14 -3.30 -45.40
N PRO A 427 -14.96 -2.31 -45.03
CA PRO A 427 -15.14 -1.89 -43.64
C PRO A 427 -15.91 -2.95 -42.85
N VAL A 428 -15.34 -3.36 -41.72
CA VAL A 428 -16.01 -4.14 -40.68
C VAL A 428 -16.96 -3.22 -39.90
N LEU A 429 -18.17 -3.72 -39.67
CA LEU A 429 -19.24 -3.09 -38.90
C LEU A 429 -18.73 -2.67 -37.51
N ARG A 430 -18.87 -1.38 -37.18
CA ARG A 430 -18.61 -0.83 -35.86
C ARG A 430 -19.95 -0.68 -35.13
N GLU A 431 -20.07 -1.29 -33.95
CA GLU A 431 -21.19 -1.13 -33.03
C GLU A 431 -21.41 0.33 -32.62
N PRO A 432 -22.66 0.73 -32.29
CA PRO A 432 -23.00 2.11 -31.96
C PRO A 432 -22.40 2.56 -30.63
N ALA A 433 -21.92 3.80 -30.61
CA ALA A 433 -21.41 4.47 -29.41
C ALA A 433 -22.55 4.73 -28.39
N PRO A 434 -22.29 4.59 -27.07
CA PRO A 434 -23.22 5.04 -26.04
C PRO A 434 -23.30 6.57 -25.97
N ALA A 435 -24.47 7.06 -25.59
CA ALA A 435 -24.81 8.48 -25.49
C ALA A 435 -23.92 9.25 -24.49
N ALA A 436 -23.68 10.52 -24.80
CA ALA A 436 -22.93 11.45 -23.96
C ALA A 436 -23.64 11.73 -22.61
N PRO A 437 -22.93 11.70 -21.46
CA PRO A 437 -23.47 12.18 -20.20
C PRO A 437 -23.43 13.72 -20.11
N ALA A 438 -24.39 14.26 -19.35
CA ALA A 438 -24.56 15.68 -19.06
C ALA A 438 -23.39 16.26 -18.24
N ALA A 439 -23.19 17.58 -18.37
CA ALA A 439 -22.12 18.36 -17.75
C ALA A 439 -22.08 18.25 -16.21
N PRO A 440 -20.88 18.28 -15.58
CA PRO A 440 -20.74 18.22 -14.13
C PRO A 440 -21.07 19.55 -13.45
N ALA A 441 -21.70 19.46 -12.27
CA ALA A 441 -21.82 20.55 -11.31
C ALA A 441 -20.46 20.86 -10.64
N PRO A 442 -20.22 22.09 -10.17
CA PRO A 442 -18.92 22.50 -9.67
C PRO A 442 -18.57 21.86 -8.31
N ALA A 443 -17.30 21.51 -8.17
CA ALA A 443 -16.70 20.93 -6.97
C ALA A 443 -16.74 21.90 -5.77
N ILE A 444 -17.14 21.38 -4.60
CA ILE A 444 -16.97 22.03 -3.29
C ILE A 444 -15.69 21.48 -2.67
N ALA A 445 -14.74 22.36 -2.35
CA ALA A 445 -13.51 22.01 -1.65
C ALA A 445 -13.80 21.62 -0.19
N PRO A 446 -13.18 20.57 0.38
CA PRO A 446 -13.33 20.28 1.80
C PRO A 446 -12.48 21.25 2.63
N ALA A 447 -13.14 22.07 3.44
CA ALA A 447 -12.48 22.80 4.52
C ALA A 447 -12.22 21.83 5.67
N MET A 448 -10.94 21.60 5.98
CA MET A 448 -10.50 20.87 7.16
C MET A 448 -10.86 21.68 8.42
N ALA A 449 -11.83 21.19 9.20
CA ALA A 449 -12.09 21.69 10.54
C ALA A 449 -11.28 20.89 11.56
N SER A 450 -10.24 21.55 12.09
CA SER A 450 -9.42 21.10 13.21
C SER A 450 -10.28 20.89 14.47
N MET A 451 -10.16 19.72 15.10
CA MET A 451 -10.71 19.45 16.42
C MET A 451 -9.76 19.99 17.49
N ALA A 452 -10.18 21.03 18.22
CA ALA A 452 -9.58 21.45 19.48
C ALA A 452 -10.64 21.42 20.59
N ALA A 453 -10.27 20.81 21.72
CA ALA A 453 -11.10 20.62 22.91
C ALA A 453 -11.42 21.95 23.65
N PRO A 454 -12.50 22.02 24.45
CA PRO A 454 -12.91 23.26 25.10
C PRO A 454 -12.23 23.46 26.46
N ALA A 455 -11.82 24.71 26.73
CA ALA A 455 -11.57 25.22 28.08
C ALA A 455 -12.56 26.35 28.37
N LEU A 456 -13.21 26.26 29.53
CA LEU A 456 -14.12 27.24 30.11
C LEU A 456 -13.34 28.46 30.64
N ASP A 457 -13.82 29.67 30.38
CA ASP A 457 -14.58 30.48 31.36
C ASP A 457 -14.35 32.01 31.25
N SER A 458 -15.44 32.71 31.56
CA SER A 458 -15.54 34.00 32.23
C SER A 458 -15.42 35.35 31.49
N ALA A 459 -16.58 36.03 31.51
CA ALA A 459 -16.81 37.45 31.81
C ALA A 459 -16.31 38.51 30.81
N ALA A 460 -16.91 39.67 30.62
CA ALA A 460 -18.18 40.33 30.94
C ALA A 460 -17.95 41.78 30.46
N GLY A 461 -18.90 42.45 29.77
CA GLY A 461 -18.63 43.85 29.43
C GLY A 461 -19.63 44.59 28.55
N VAL A 462 -20.60 45.21 29.22
CA VAL A 462 -21.16 46.55 28.92
C VAL A 462 -22.36 46.64 27.94
N ARG A 463 -23.50 46.96 28.58
CA ARG A 463 -24.76 47.58 28.13
C ARG A 463 -24.49 48.82 27.23
N ALA A 464 -25.36 49.40 26.40
CA ALA A 464 -26.80 49.54 26.46
C ALA A 464 -27.32 50.17 25.14
N SER A 465 -28.55 49.81 24.78
CA SER A 465 -29.61 50.70 24.27
C SER A 465 -29.37 51.57 23.02
N ARG A 466 -29.89 51.11 21.88
CA ARG A 466 -30.73 51.96 21.00
C ARG A 466 -31.76 51.11 20.26
N LYS A 467 -33.03 51.32 20.61
CA LYS A 467 -34.20 50.85 19.86
C LYS A 467 -34.35 51.75 18.64
N GLU A 468 -34.30 51.18 17.45
CA GLU A 468 -34.92 51.76 16.26
C GLU A 468 -35.22 50.64 15.26
N ASP A 469 -36.42 50.72 14.69
CA ASP A 469 -37.06 49.74 13.83
C ASP A 469 -36.19 49.31 12.65
N SER A 470 -35.92 48.00 12.57
CA SER A 470 -35.62 47.34 11.32
C SER A 470 -36.38 46.03 11.25
N ARG A 471 -37.15 45.89 10.17
CA ARG A 471 -37.96 44.72 9.82
C ARG A 471 -37.16 43.45 10.06
N SER A 472 -37.73 42.53 10.86
CA SER A 472 -37.29 41.15 11.00
C SER A 472 -37.14 40.53 9.60
N ALA A 473 -35.92 40.50 9.08
CA ALA A 473 -35.57 39.56 8.03
C ALA A 473 -35.68 38.15 8.63
N PRO A 474 -36.35 37.19 7.98
CA PRO A 474 -36.34 35.83 8.46
C PRO A 474 -34.88 35.37 8.48
N THR A 475 -34.36 35.06 9.66
CA THR A 475 -33.11 34.31 9.79
C THR A 475 -33.40 32.92 9.24
N ALA A 476 -33.15 32.75 7.95
CA ALA A 476 -33.21 31.45 7.30
C ALA A 476 -32.11 30.58 7.91
N SER A 477 -32.46 29.75 8.90
CA SER A 477 -31.64 28.61 9.27
C SER A 477 -31.76 27.60 8.15
N ILE A 478 -30.73 27.49 7.31
CA ILE A 478 -30.61 26.35 6.39
C ILE A 478 -30.33 25.13 7.27
N ALA A 479 -31.38 24.43 7.68
CA ALA A 479 -31.25 23.07 8.17
C ALA A 479 -30.93 22.21 6.95
N LEU A 480 -29.64 21.93 6.74
CA LEU A 480 -29.20 20.92 5.79
C LEU A 480 -29.89 19.61 6.19
N ARG A 481 -30.87 19.17 5.40
CA ARG A 481 -31.43 17.82 5.56
C ARG A 481 -30.30 16.83 5.34
N ALA A 482 -30.20 15.85 6.24
CA ALA A 482 -29.33 14.71 6.01
C ALA A 482 -29.70 14.10 4.65
N TRP A 483 -28.68 13.85 3.82
CA TRP A 483 -28.86 13.16 2.56
C TRP A 483 -29.41 11.76 2.86
N GLU A 484 -30.50 11.37 2.19
CA GLU A 484 -31.07 10.02 2.30
C GLU A 484 -30.96 9.31 0.95
N PRO A 485 -30.13 8.27 0.82
CA PRO A 485 -30.05 7.47 -0.38
C PRO A 485 -31.33 6.64 -0.60
N ASP A 486 -31.83 6.60 -1.84
CA ASP A 486 -33.04 5.83 -2.24
C ASP A 486 -32.70 4.42 -2.76
N ALA A 487 -31.63 3.81 -2.26
CA ALA A 487 -31.19 2.50 -2.71
C ALA A 487 -31.98 1.36 -2.02
N ALA A 488 -32.19 0.25 -2.74
CA ALA A 488 -32.97 -0.89 -2.24
C ALA A 488 -32.40 -1.49 -0.94
N TYR A 489 -31.06 -1.59 -0.82
CA TYR A 489 -30.39 -2.12 0.37
C TYR A 489 -30.61 -1.22 1.60
N VAL A 490 -30.70 0.10 1.43
CA VAL A 490 -30.94 1.06 2.53
C VAL A 490 -32.29 0.80 3.16
N ARG A 491 -33.33 0.56 2.35
CA ARG A 491 -34.66 0.21 2.84
C ARG A 491 -34.64 -1.08 3.65
N ARG A 492 -34.02 -2.14 3.10
CA ARG A 492 -33.91 -3.44 3.76
C ARG A 492 -33.19 -3.35 5.11
N LEU A 493 -32.13 -2.56 5.20
CA LEU A 493 -31.40 -2.31 6.45
C LEU A 493 -32.19 -1.48 7.48
N ARG A 494 -32.98 -0.50 7.02
CA ARG A 494 -33.83 0.33 7.90
C ARG A 494 -35.01 -0.43 8.48
N GLU A 495 -35.61 -1.32 7.68
CA GLU A 495 -36.74 -2.19 8.04
C GLU A 495 -36.32 -3.39 8.91
N ALA A 496 -35.03 -3.76 8.87
CA ALA A 496 -34.47 -4.84 9.68
C ALA A 496 -34.60 -4.61 11.19
N SER A 497 -34.86 -5.71 11.92
CA SER A 497 -34.75 -5.75 13.38
C SER A 497 -33.30 -5.50 13.81
N ASP A 498 -33.09 -5.06 15.06
CA ASP A 498 -31.73 -4.83 15.57
C ASP A 498 -30.86 -6.09 15.56
N ALA A 499 -31.47 -7.28 15.74
CA ALA A 499 -30.79 -8.57 15.72
C ALA A 499 -30.42 -9.01 14.30
N ASP A 500 -31.29 -8.77 13.32
CA ASP A 500 -31.10 -9.26 11.95
C ASP A 500 -30.32 -8.27 11.06
N ARG A 501 -30.21 -7.01 11.47
CA ARG A 501 -29.63 -5.94 10.64
C ARG A 501 -28.21 -6.25 10.17
N TYR A 502 -27.38 -6.81 11.04
CA TYR A 502 -26.02 -7.18 10.65
C TYR A 502 -26.00 -8.35 9.66
N ALA A 503 -26.87 -9.35 9.85
CA ALA A 503 -27.00 -10.45 8.90
C ALA A 503 -27.49 -9.96 7.53
N ILE A 504 -28.46 -9.03 7.49
CA ILE A 504 -28.94 -8.40 6.25
C ILE A 504 -27.84 -7.56 5.60
N TYR A 505 -27.04 -6.83 6.38
CA TYR A 505 -25.87 -6.12 5.84
C TYR A 505 -24.88 -7.07 5.17
N LEU A 506 -24.54 -8.18 5.83
CA LEU A 506 -23.62 -9.18 5.28
C LEU A 506 -24.18 -9.87 4.02
N ASP A 507 -25.50 -10.03 3.92
CA ASP A 507 -26.18 -10.55 2.72
C ASP A 507 -26.12 -9.59 1.53
N GLU A 508 -26.28 -8.28 1.77
CA GLU A 508 -26.19 -7.25 0.72
C GLU A 508 -24.73 -6.97 0.29
N ARG A 509 -23.78 -7.05 1.22
CA ARG A 509 -22.37 -6.65 1.05
C ARG A 509 -21.67 -7.19 -0.22
N PRO A 510 -21.82 -8.47 -0.64
CA PRO A 510 -21.16 -8.99 -1.84
C PRO A 510 -21.47 -8.20 -3.11
N GLY A 511 -22.66 -7.61 -3.22
CA GLY A 511 -23.07 -6.78 -4.36
C GLY A 511 -22.45 -5.39 -4.38
N TYR A 512 -21.82 -4.95 -3.28
CA TYR A 512 -21.41 -3.57 -3.06
C TYR A 512 -19.97 -3.42 -2.55
N LEU A 513 -19.13 -4.45 -2.66
CA LEU A 513 -17.74 -4.44 -2.15
C LEU A 513 -16.88 -3.26 -2.66
N ALA A 514 -17.14 -2.75 -3.86
CA ALA A 514 -16.42 -1.62 -4.45
C ALA A 514 -17.11 -0.26 -4.22
N SER A 515 -18.24 -0.23 -3.49
CA SER A 515 -19.05 0.98 -3.32
C SER A 515 -18.76 1.66 -1.99
N THR A 516 -18.03 2.78 -2.03
CA THR A 516 -17.80 3.62 -0.85
C THR A 516 -19.11 4.13 -0.25
N ALA A 517 -20.09 4.49 -1.12
CA ALA A 517 -21.40 4.96 -0.69
C ALA A 517 -22.13 3.89 0.14
N PHE A 518 -22.09 2.62 -0.26
CA PHE A 518 -22.73 1.53 0.48
C PHE A 518 -22.23 1.41 1.92
N PHE A 519 -20.91 1.45 2.14
CA PHE A 519 -20.35 1.35 3.48
C PHE A 519 -20.67 2.58 4.35
N ILE A 520 -20.67 3.78 3.76
CA ILE A 520 -21.07 5.01 4.46
C ILE A 520 -22.55 4.93 4.84
N ASP A 521 -23.43 4.64 3.88
CA ASP A 521 -24.88 4.58 4.06
C ASP A 521 -25.26 3.51 5.09
N ALA A 522 -24.67 2.32 5.00
CA ALA A 522 -24.89 1.25 5.97
C ALA A 522 -24.41 1.66 7.37
N ALA A 523 -23.20 2.21 7.50
CA ALA A 523 -22.66 2.65 8.79
C ALA A 523 -23.53 3.73 9.44
N GLU A 524 -24.03 4.70 8.68
CA GLU A 524 -24.96 5.71 9.18
C GLU A 524 -26.25 5.10 9.76
N ILE A 525 -26.80 4.06 9.11
CA ILE A 525 -27.97 3.33 9.64
C ILE A 525 -27.64 2.65 10.97
N PHE A 526 -26.47 2.00 11.08
CA PHE A 526 -26.04 1.39 12.34
C PHE A 526 -25.82 2.45 13.45
N PHE A 527 -25.23 3.61 13.13
CA PHE A 527 -25.07 4.73 14.07
C PHE A 527 -26.43 5.26 14.54
N ALA A 528 -27.38 5.48 13.63
CA ALA A 528 -28.72 5.99 13.94
C ALA A 528 -29.51 5.04 14.86
N ARG A 529 -29.18 3.74 14.85
CA ARG A 529 -29.78 2.71 15.70
C ARG A 529 -28.98 2.45 16.99
N GLY A 530 -27.95 3.24 17.27
CA GLY A 530 -27.12 3.11 18.47
C GLY A 530 -26.14 1.93 18.45
N GLN A 531 -26.00 1.22 17.32
CA GLN A 531 -25.11 0.07 17.15
C GLN A 531 -23.69 0.53 16.77
N ARG A 532 -23.06 1.31 17.67
CA ARG A 532 -21.80 2.04 17.40
C ARG A 532 -20.65 1.13 16.96
N GLU A 533 -20.45 0.00 17.62
CA GLU A 533 -19.35 -0.93 17.31
C GLU A 533 -19.50 -1.52 15.90
N LEU A 534 -20.72 -1.96 15.55
CA LEU A 534 -21.02 -2.44 14.20
C LEU A 534 -20.90 -1.33 13.16
N ALA A 535 -21.31 -0.10 13.49
CA ALA A 535 -21.17 1.04 12.58
C ALA A 535 -19.69 1.34 12.26
N VAL A 536 -18.81 1.31 13.27
CA VAL A 536 -17.37 1.49 13.09
C VAL A 536 -16.79 0.35 12.26
N ARG A 537 -17.16 -0.90 12.54
CA ARG A 537 -16.73 -2.07 11.75
C ARG A 537 -17.12 -1.91 10.28
N VAL A 538 -18.39 -1.61 9.99
CA VAL A 538 -18.88 -1.42 8.62
C VAL A 538 -18.10 -0.29 7.93
N LEU A 539 -17.94 0.86 8.58
CA LEU A 539 -17.23 2.01 8.05
C LEU A 539 -15.74 1.72 7.83
N SER A 540 -15.14 0.89 8.67
CA SER A 540 -13.72 0.55 8.60
C SER A 540 -13.34 -0.20 7.32
N ASN A 541 -14.28 -0.87 6.65
CA ASN A 541 -14.05 -1.45 5.32
C ASN A 541 -13.61 -0.39 4.29
N LEU A 542 -13.89 0.90 4.49
CA LEU A 542 -13.37 1.95 3.61
C LEU A 542 -11.82 1.99 3.61
N ALA A 543 -11.18 1.60 4.71
CA ALA A 543 -9.73 1.50 4.79
C ALA A 543 -9.16 0.27 4.05
N GLU A 544 -9.99 -0.74 3.80
CA GLU A 544 -9.66 -1.91 2.99
C GLU A 544 -9.79 -1.62 1.48
N MET A 545 -10.50 -0.54 1.13
CA MET A 545 -10.58 -0.09 -0.25
C MET A 545 -9.24 0.54 -0.66
N GLU A 546 -8.65 0.11 -1.78
CA GLU A 546 -7.42 0.68 -2.35
C GLU A 546 -7.64 2.13 -2.87
N LEU A 547 -8.15 3.06 -2.06
CA LEU A 547 -8.52 4.42 -2.48
C LEU A 547 -7.32 5.26 -2.98
N GLU A 548 -6.10 4.83 -2.67
CA GLU A 548 -4.86 5.38 -3.23
C GLU A 548 -4.64 4.98 -4.69
N ASN A 549 -5.32 3.93 -5.16
CA ASN A 549 -5.30 3.49 -6.53
C ASN A 549 -6.02 4.52 -7.41
N ARG A 550 -5.25 5.23 -8.23
CA ARG A 550 -5.74 6.30 -9.12
C ARG A 550 -6.86 5.85 -10.07
N HIS A 551 -7.02 4.56 -10.29
CA HIS A 551 -8.12 4.00 -11.09
C HIS A 551 -9.48 4.03 -10.39
N ILE A 552 -9.51 4.04 -9.05
CA ILE A 552 -10.74 4.11 -8.24
C ILE A 552 -11.24 5.57 -8.12
N LEU A 553 -10.33 6.55 -8.23
CA LEU A 553 -10.63 7.99 -8.13
C LEU A 553 -11.06 8.66 -9.45
N ARG A 554 -11.33 7.90 -10.52
CA ARG A 554 -11.63 8.44 -11.86
C ARG A 554 -13.08 8.28 -12.27
#